data_AF-A0A381ZJP6-F1
#
_entry.id   AF-A0A381ZJP6-F1
#
_cell.length_a   1.000
_cell.length_b   1.000
_cell.length_c   1.000
_cell.angle_alpha   90.00
_cell.angle_beta   90.00
_cell.angle_gamma   90.00
#
_symmetry.space_group_name_H-M   'P 1'
#
loop_
_entity.id
_entity.type
_entity.pdbx_description
1 polymer ?
#
loop_
_entity_poly.entity_id
_entity_poly.type
_entity_poly.pdbx_seq_one_letter_code
_entity_poly.pdbx_strand_id
1 'polypeptide(L)' 'MLLHIKGSNKKNRKLVEAAVWWYAEKLMGKRLMSGLEININLSKTLLNKDGNEGTAIWE' A
#
# COMPACT_ATOMS: atom_id res chain seq x y z
N MET A 1 8.14 -5.13 -8.55
CA MET A 1 7.54 -4.71 -7.28
C MET A 1 6.99 -5.93 -6.56
N LEU A 2 7.26 -6.09 -5.27
CA LEU A 2 6.60 -7.05 -4.39
C LEU A 2 5.53 -6.31 -3.58
N LEU A 3 4.31 -6.85 -3.53
CA LEU A 3 3.18 -6.22 -2.86
C LEU A 3 2.51 -7.23 -1.93
N HIS A 4 2.43 -6.88 -0.65
CA HIS A 4 1.76 -7.67 0.36
C HIS A 4 0.64 -6.84 0.99
N ILE A 5 -0.61 -7.29 0.84
CA ILE A 5 -1.78 -6.62 1.44
C ILE A 5 -2.46 -7.57 2.45
N LYS A 6 -2.51 -7.14 3.71
CA LYS A 6 -3.14 -7.89 4.80
C LYS A 6 -4.28 -7.08 5.43
N GLY A 7 -5.20 -7.78 6.10
CA GLY A 7 -6.42 -7.20 6.67
C GLY A 7 -7.56 -6.99 5.65
N SER A 8 -8.67 -6.44 6.13
CA SER A 8 -9.91 -6.20 5.35
C SER A 8 -10.46 -7.44 4.62
N ASN A 9 -11.43 -7.23 3.72
CA ASN A 9 -12.04 -8.30 2.91
C ASN A 9 -11.37 -8.43 1.52
N LYS A 10 -11.69 -9.51 0.78
CA LYS A 10 -11.09 -9.79 -0.54
C LYS A 10 -11.38 -8.69 -1.57
N LYS A 11 -12.59 -8.13 -1.59
CA LYS A 11 -12.99 -7.08 -2.54
C LYS A 11 -12.16 -5.81 -2.34
N ASN A 12 -12.01 -5.37 -1.09
CA ASN A 12 -11.25 -4.18 -0.75
C ASN A 12 -9.75 -4.36 -1.03
N ARG A 13 -9.20 -5.54 -0.76
CA ARG A 13 -7.80 -5.83 -1.10
C ARG A 13 -7.52 -5.69 -2.60
N LYS A 14 -8.41 -6.20 -3.46
CA LYS A 14 -8.28 -6.05 -4.91
C LYS A 14 -8.32 -4.59 -5.38
N LEU A 15 -9.17 -3.76 -4.76
CA LEU A 15 -9.23 -2.33 -5.08
C LEU A 15 -7.93 -1.60 -4.72
N VAL A 16 -7.41 -1.87 -3.51
CA VAL A 16 -6.15 -1.29 -3.05
C VAL A 16 -4.98 -1.79 -3.91
N GLU A 17 -4.95 -3.08 -4.25
CA GLU A 17 -3.94 -3.67 -5.13
C GLU A 17 -3.85 -2.94 -6.48
N ALA A 18 -5.00 -2.74 -7.15
CA ALA A 18 -5.05 -2.02 -8.42
C ALA A 18 -4.54 -0.58 -8.30
N ALA A 19 -4.94 0.12 -7.23
CA ALA A 19 -4.47 1.49 -6.98
C ALA A 19 -2.94 1.52 -6.77
N VAL A 20 -2.41 0.61 -5.95
CA VAL A 20 -0.97 0.55 -5.63
C VAL A 20 -0.15 0.29 -6.87
N TRP A 21 -0.56 -0.65 -7.73
CA TRP A 21 0.12 -0.90 -8.99
C TRP A 21 0.17 0.34 -9.88
N TRP A 22 -0.97 1.02 -10.05
CA TRP A 22 -1.02 2.23 -10.87
C TRP A 22 -0.05 3.32 -10.37
N TYR A 23 -0.04 3.58 -9.06
CA TYR A 23 0.87 4.57 -8.48
C TYR A 23 2.34 4.12 -8.52
N ALA A 24 2.61 2.85 -8.24
CA ALA A 24 3.95 2.30 -8.24
C ALA A 24 4.57 2.30 -9.65
N GLU A 25 3.80 1.97 -10.69
CA GLU A 25 4.25 2.07 -12.08
C GLU A 25 4.65 3.49 -12.45
N LYS A 26 3.88 4.50 -12.02
CA LYS A 26 4.22 5.91 -12.24
C LYS A 26 5.52 6.31 -11.51
N LEU A 27 5.76 5.73 -10.34
CA LEU A 27 6.96 5.97 -9.53
C LEU A 27 8.20 5.29 -10.11
N MET A 28 8.08 4.01 -10.47
CA MET A 28 9.14 3.21 -11.08
C MET A 28 9.49 3.68 -12.51
N GLY A 29 8.52 4.19 -13.27
CA GLY A 29 8.78 4.76 -14.60
C GLY A 29 9.68 6.01 -14.58
N LYS A 30 9.81 6.69 -13.43
CA LYS A 30 10.64 7.89 -13.26
C LYS A 30 12.02 7.62 -12.66
N ARG A 31 12.28 6.43 -12.12
CA ARG A 31 13.52 6.10 -11.41
C ARG A 31 14.00 4.70 -11.80
N LEU A 32 15.30 4.55 -12.08
CA LEU A 32 15.97 3.25 -12.15
C LEU A 32 16.03 2.62 -10.74
N MET A 33 14.89 2.17 -10.22
CA MET A 33 14.83 1.40 -8.98
C MET A 33 15.08 -0.07 -9.27
N SER A 34 16.02 -0.69 -8.54
CA SER A 34 16.33 -2.12 -8.68
C SER A 34 15.22 -3.04 -8.14
N GLY A 35 14.38 -2.52 -7.23
CA GLY A 35 13.25 -3.22 -6.64
C GLY A 35 12.41 -2.28 -5.80
N LEU A 36 11.12 -2.60 -5.64
CA LEU A 36 10.18 -1.89 -4.78
C LEU A 36 9.37 -2.94 -4.02
N GLU A 37 9.40 -2.91 -2.70
CA GLU A 37 8.58 -3.74 -1.84
C GLU A 37 7.60 -2.85 -1.07
N ILE A 38 6.32 -3.20 -1.10
CA ILE A 38 5.26 -2.45 -0.42
C ILE A 38 4.46 -3.40 0.45
N ASN A 39 4.44 -3.11 1.75
CA ASN A 39 3.67 -3.84 2.74
C ASN A 39 2.51 -2.97 3.25
N ILE A 40 1.27 -3.38 2.99
CA ILE A 40 0.05 -2.63 3.34
C ILE A 40 -0.80 -3.43 4.33
N ASN A 41 -1.05 -2.83 5.49
CA ASN A 41 -1.93 -3.39 6.50
C ASN A 41 -3.21 -2.54 6.59
N LEU A 42 -4.34 -3.13 6.18
CA LEU A 42 -5.63 -2.46 6.20
C LEU A 42 -6.34 -2.67 7.54
N SER A 43 -6.52 -1.58 8.29
CA SER A 43 -7.22 -1.55 9.57
C SER A 43 -8.41 -0.60 9.50
N LYS A 44 -9.60 -1.07 9.88
CA LYS A 44 -10.81 -0.21 9.97
C LYS A 44 -10.78 0.73 11.18
N THR A 45 -9.91 0.46 12.14
CA THR A 45 -9.87 1.19 13.42
C THR A 45 -8.67 2.10 13.54
N LEU A 46 -7.89 2.31 12.46
CA LEU A 46 -6.67 3.11 12.50
C LEU A 46 -6.97 4.53 13.02
N LEU A 47 -7.99 5.18 12.46
CA LEU A 47 -8.43 6.51 12.88
C LEU A 47 -8.84 6.56 14.36
N ASN A 48 -9.57 5.54 14.83
CA ASN A 48 -10.07 5.50 16.20
C ASN A 48 -9.00 5.16 17.23
N LYS A 49 -7.96 4.41 16.85
CA LYS A 49 -6.92 3.93 17.78
C LYS A 49 -5.67 4.80 17.75
N ASP A 50 -5.25 5.19 16.56
CA ASP A 50 -3.96 5.82 16.31
C ASP A 50 -4.13 7.31 15.95
N GLY A 51 -5.38 7.80 15.87
CA GLY A 51 -5.69 9.20 15.55
C GLY A 51 -5.31 9.61 14.13
N ASN A 52 -5.03 8.65 13.25
CA ASN A 52 -4.58 8.89 11.88
C ASN A 52 -5.30 7.99 10.87
N GLU A 53 -5.43 8.49 9.64
CA GLU A 53 -6.07 7.75 8.54
C GLU A 53 -5.09 6.83 7.80
N GLY A 54 -3.79 7.01 8.03
CA GLY A 54 -2.72 6.21 7.46
C GLY A 54 -1.36 6.61 8.01
N THR A 55 -0.42 5.68 7.95
CA THR A 55 1.00 5.91 8.26
C THR A 55 1.87 5.20 7.23
N ALA A 56 3.05 5.76 6.97
CA ALA A 56 4.04 5.16 6.08
C ALA A 56 5.42 5.24 6.74
N ILE A 57 6.16 4.15 6.65
CA ILE A 57 7.57 4.07 7.06
C ILE A 57 8.37 3.90 5.77
N TRP A 58 9.36 4.76 5.57
CA TRP A 58 10.27 4.71 4.41
C TRP A 58 11.67 4.38 4.93
N GLU A 59 12.21 3.26 4.48
CA GLU A 59 13.58 2.82 4.73
C GLU A 59 14.38 2.78 3.43
#